data_AF-A0A4Y2WGX5-F1
#
_entry.id   AF-A0A4Y2WGX5-F1
#
_cell.length_a   1.000
_cell.length_b   1.000
_cell.length_c   1.000
_cell.angle_alpha   90.00
_cell.angle_beta   90.00
_cell.angle_gamma   90.00
#
_symmetry.space_group_name_H-M   'P 1'
#
loop_
_entity.id
_entity.type
_entity.pdbx_description
1 polymer ?
#
loop_
_entity_poly.entity_id
_entity_poly.type
_entity_poly.pdbx_seq_one_letter_code
_entity_poly.pdbx_strand_id
1 'polypeptide(L)'
;MVGENSQDAGLIAKNEMERVMKSTLDRIHMEINESFFRLNEMDLKFGFLVNVEELCYGYNTDVLLENCKNLGDFYSRDFNGLELRDEILDCRMLLSSRLPEKIKTPEELLQFIVSYGDESVFPNLRIALQII
;
A
#
# COMPACT_ATOMS: atom_id res chain seq x y z
N MET A 1 -39.94 -4.49 -51.92
CA MET A 1 -39.61 -4.75 -50.50
C MET A 1 -38.13 -4.43 -50.26
N VAL A 2 -37.78 -3.15 -50.08
CA VAL A 2 -36.38 -2.69 -49.88
C VAL A 2 -36.22 -1.87 -48.59
N GLY A 3 -37.33 -1.41 -47.98
CA GLY A 3 -37.30 -0.56 -46.78
C GLY A 3 -37.21 -1.30 -45.42
N GLU A 4 -37.56 -2.59 -45.37
CA GLU A 4 -37.52 -3.36 -44.10
C GLU A 4 -36.08 -3.73 -43.71
N ASN A 5 -35.22 -4.09 -44.68
CA ASN A 5 -33.83 -4.52 -44.39
C ASN A 5 -32.94 -3.41 -43.81
N SER A 6 -33.17 -2.14 -44.16
CA SER A 6 -32.38 -1.02 -43.64
C SER A 6 -32.73 -0.63 -42.21
N GLN A 7 -34.00 -0.76 -41.81
CA GLN A 7 -34.42 -0.53 -40.42
C GLN A 7 -33.93 -1.65 -39.50
N ASP A 8 -33.95 -2.89 -39.98
CA ASP A 8 -33.49 -4.05 -39.21
C ASP A 8 -31.96 -4.04 -39.00
N ALA A 9 -31.18 -3.65 -40.02
CA ALA A 9 -29.73 -3.45 -39.88
C ALA A 9 -29.36 -2.36 -38.84
N GLY A 10 -30.14 -1.27 -38.79
CA GLY A 10 -29.98 -0.23 -37.77
C GLY A 10 -30.34 -0.70 -36.35
N LEU A 11 -31.36 -1.55 -36.23
CA LEU A 11 -31.73 -2.19 -34.95
C LEU A 11 -30.63 -3.13 -34.45
N ILE A 12 -30.05 -3.93 -35.35
CA ILE A 12 -28.95 -4.86 -35.05
C ILE A 12 -27.71 -4.09 -34.59
N ALA A 13 -27.33 -3.02 -35.29
CA ALA A 13 -26.18 -2.20 -34.91
C ALA A 13 -26.38 -1.54 -33.54
N LYS A 14 -27.59 -1.05 -33.24
CA LYS A 14 -27.92 -0.48 -31.93
C LYS A 14 -27.81 -1.52 -30.81
N ASN A 15 -28.38 -2.70 -31.02
CA ASN A 15 -28.32 -3.79 -30.03
C ASN A 15 -26.89 -4.24 -29.78
N GLU A 16 -26.06 -4.30 -30.82
CA GLU A 16 -24.64 -4.63 -30.70
C GLU A 16 -23.86 -3.54 -29.94
N MET A 17 -24.12 -2.27 -30.23
CA MET A 17 -23.54 -1.16 -29.47
C MET A 17 -23.94 -1.22 -27.99
N GLU A 18 -25.21 -1.48 -27.67
CA GLU A 18 -25.67 -1.64 -26.30
C GLU A 18 -25.02 -2.84 -25.60
N ARG A 19 -24.84 -3.97 -26.30
CA ARG A 19 -24.17 -5.17 -25.79
C ARG A 19 -22.70 -4.86 -25.46
N VAL A 20 -21.99 -4.22 -26.38
CA VAL A 20 -20.59 -3.82 -26.19
C VAL A 20 -20.46 -2.83 -25.03
N MET A 21 -21.36 -1.85 -24.94
CA MET A 21 -21.35 -0.86 -23.86
C MET A 21 -21.58 -1.53 -22.50
N LYS A 22 -22.58 -2.41 -22.37
CA LYS A 22 -22.85 -3.15 -21.14
C LYS A 22 -21.66 -4.01 -20.73
N SER A 23 -21.13 -4.80 -21.68
CA SER A 23 -19.95 -5.64 -21.42
C SER A 23 -18.72 -4.81 -21.01
N THR A 24 -18.55 -3.62 -21.57
CA THR A 24 -17.44 -2.72 -21.20
C THR A 24 -17.64 -2.16 -19.80
N LEU A 25 -18.86 -1.76 -19.44
CA LEU A 25 -19.20 -1.29 -18.09
C LEU A 25 -19.00 -2.40 -17.04
N ASP A 26 -19.42 -3.63 -17.35
CA ASP A 26 -19.23 -4.78 -16.47
C ASP A 26 -17.74 -5.04 -16.21
N ARG A 27 -16.91 -4.96 -17.27
CA ARG A 27 -15.45 -5.11 -17.14
C ARG A 27 -14.85 -3.99 -16.29
N ILE A 28 -15.20 -2.74 -16.55
CA ILE A 28 -14.72 -1.60 -15.75
C ILE A 28 -15.10 -1.77 -14.28
N HIS A 29 -16.34 -2.19 -14.00
CA HIS A 29 -16.78 -2.41 -12.63
C HIS A 29 -15.98 -3.51 -11.93
N MET A 30 -15.71 -4.62 -12.63
CA MET A 30 -14.87 -5.70 -12.10
C MET A 30 -13.43 -5.24 -11.82
N GLU A 31 -12.81 -4.51 -12.75
CA GLU A 31 -11.45 -3.99 -12.61
C GLU A 31 -11.34 -2.97 -11.46
N ILE A 32 -12.34 -2.10 -11.28
CA ILE A 32 -12.40 -1.15 -10.16
C ILE A 32 -12.48 -1.90 -8.83
N ASN A 33 -13.37 -2.90 -8.73
CA ASN A 33 -13.52 -3.67 -7.51
C ASN A 33 -12.24 -4.44 -7.16
N GLU A 34 -11.60 -5.05 -8.16
CA GLU A 34 -10.32 -5.74 -7.98
C GLU A 34 -9.21 -4.77 -7.54
N SER A 35 -9.14 -3.59 -8.16
CA SER A 35 -8.18 -2.54 -7.78
C SER A 35 -8.41 -2.07 -6.34
N PHE A 36 -9.66 -1.86 -5.95
CA PHE A 36 -10.02 -1.47 -4.58
C PHE A 36 -9.67 -2.56 -3.56
N PHE A 37 -9.92 -3.82 -3.90
CA PHE A 37 -9.54 -4.95 -3.06
C PHE A 37 -8.02 -4.99 -2.84
N ARG A 38 -7.23 -4.85 -3.91
CA ARG A 38 -5.76 -4.83 -3.82
C ARG A 38 -5.24 -3.65 -2.99
N LEU A 39 -5.84 -2.46 -3.14
CA LEU A 39 -5.48 -1.29 -2.33
C LEU A 39 -5.76 -1.53 -0.83
N ASN A 40 -6.91 -2.13 -0.51
CA ASN A 40 -7.25 -2.48 0.86
C ASN A 40 -6.31 -3.53 1.44
N GLU A 41 -5.90 -4.53 0.65
CA GLU A 41 -4.88 -5.50 1.08
C GLU A 41 -3.52 -4.85 1.33
N MET A 42 -3.13 -3.87 0.50
CA MET A 42 -1.90 -3.10 0.73
C MET A 42 -1.97 -2.26 2.00
N ASP A 43 -3.08 -1.57 2.25
CA ASP A 43 -3.29 -0.77 3.47
C ASP A 43 -3.27 -1.64 4.73
N LEU A 44 -3.91 -2.81 4.70
CA LEU A 44 -3.87 -3.77 5.82
C LEU A 44 -2.46 -4.26 6.14
N LYS A 45 -1.59 -4.41 5.14
CA LYS A 45 -0.21 -4.90 5.32
C LYS A 45 0.76 -3.78 5.70
N PHE A 46 0.68 -2.65 5.01
CA PHE A 46 1.71 -1.60 5.03
C PHE A 46 1.22 -0.25 5.53
N GLY A 47 -0.09 -0.05 5.73
CA GLY A 47 -0.67 1.25 6.08
C GLY A 47 -0.05 1.86 7.34
N PHE A 48 0.35 1.04 8.32
CA PHE A 48 1.04 1.50 9.51
C PHE A 48 2.46 2.05 9.24
N LEU A 49 3.16 1.55 8.21
CA LEU A 49 4.46 2.08 7.79
C LEU A 49 4.32 3.37 6.99
N VAL A 50 3.23 3.51 6.23
CA VAL A 50 2.91 4.72 5.46
C VAL A 50 2.50 5.87 6.38
N ASN A 51 1.82 5.58 7.49
CA ASN A 51 1.49 6.58 8.51
C ASN A 51 2.70 6.89 9.40
N VAL A 52 3.65 7.65 8.86
CA VAL A 52 4.91 7.99 9.55
C VAL A 52 4.70 8.77 10.84
N GLU A 53 3.63 9.56 10.94
CA GLU A 53 3.34 10.30 12.16
C GLU A 53 3.06 9.34 13.34
N GLU A 54 2.16 8.36 13.15
CA GLU A 54 1.91 7.35 14.17
C GLU A 54 3.10 6.39 14.33
N LEU A 55 3.78 6.05 13.23
CA LEU A 55 4.95 5.16 13.24
C LEU A 55 6.12 5.75 14.04
N CYS A 56 6.40 7.05 13.94
CA CYS A 56 7.55 7.68 14.58
C CYS A 56 7.21 8.37 15.91
N TYR A 57 5.96 8.80 16.11
CA TYR A 57 5.58 9.63 17.24
C TYR A 57 4.34 9.13 18.00
N GLY A 58 3.74 8.02 17.57
CA GLY A 58 2.64 7.38 18.26
C GLY A 58 3.07 6.69 19.56
N TYR A 59 2.08 6.35 20.39
CA TYR A 59 2.30 5.72 21.71
C TYR A 59 1.72 4.31 21.80
N ASN A 60 0.92 3.88 20.81
CA ASN A 60 0.27 2.58 20.87
C ASN A 60 1.23 1.45 20.43
N THR A 61 1.95 0.89 21.39
CA THR A 61 2.94 -0.17 21.13
C THR A 61 2.32 -1.55 20.91
N ASP A 62 1.09 -1.77 21.37
CA ASP A 62 0.41 -3.06 21.24
C ASP A 62 -0.09 -3.27 19.81
N VAL A 63 -0.71 -2.24 19.23
CA VAL A 63 -1.11 -2.24 17.81
C VAL A 63 0.12 -2.32 16.91
N LEU A 64 1.20 -1.60 17.25
CA LEU A 64 2.46 -1.71 16.52
C LEU A 64 3.03 -3.13 16.53
N LEU A 65 3.04 -3.79 17.70
CA LEU A 65 3.51 -5.16 17.83
C LEU A 65 2.73 -6.12 16.93
N GLU A 66 1.41 -6.01 16.93
CA GLU A 66 0.55 -6.87 16.12
C GLU A 66 0.78 -6.63 14.62
N ASN A 67 0.88 -5.36 14.20
CA ASN A 67 1.15 -5.01 12.81
C ASN A 67 2.51 -5.53 12.33
N CYS A 68 3.57 -5.36 13.14
CA CYS A 68 4.90 -5.85 12.78
C CYS A 68 4.97 -7.38 12.72
N LYS A 69 4.28 -8.09 13.63
CA LYS A 69 4.17 -9.56 13.58
C LYS A 69 3.47 -10.02 12.31
N ASN A 70 2.29 -9.48 12.02
CA ASN A 70 1.53 -9.84 10.84
C ASN A 70 2.33 -9.59 9.56
N LEU A 71 2.98 -8.43 9.45
CA LEU A 71 3.83 -8.12 8.31
C LEU A 71 5.04 -9.07 8.23
N GLY A 72 5.71 -9.35 9.36
CA GLY A 72 6.81 -10.29 9.43
C GLY A 72 6.43 -11.73 9.06
N ASP A 73 5.20 -12.16 9.34
CA ASP A 73 4.72 -13.47 8.91
C ASP A 73 4.57 -13.56 7.39
N PHE A 74 4.07 -12.48 6.74
CA PHE A 74 3.97 -12.39 5.28
C PHE A 74 5.35 -12.34 4.59
N TYR A 75 6.32 -11.65 5.19
CA TYR A 75 7.67 -11.43 4.66
C TYR A 75 8.76 -12.13 5.49
N SER A 76 8.44 -13.32 6.00
CA SER A 76 9.28 -14.08 6.95
C SER A 76 10.65 -14.50 6.41
N ARG A 77 10.87 -14.36 5.09
CA ARG A 77 12.16 -14.61 4.44
C ARG A 77 13.04 -13.36 4.37
N ASP A 78 12.43 -12.19 4.47
CA ASP A 78 13.09 -10.90 4.21
C ASP A 78 13.45 -10.20 5.51
N PHE A 79 12.59 -10.26 6.54
CA PHE A 79 12.84 -9.64 7.84
C PHE A 79 12.03 -10.29 8.98
N ASN A 80 12.43 -10.01 10.21
CA ASN A 80 11.76 -10.48 11.43
C ASN A 80 10.82 -9.39 11.98
N GLY A 81 9.55 -9.74 12.17
CA GLY A 81 8.54 -8.80 12.67
C GLY A 81 8.75 -8.31 14.11
N LEU A 82 9.34 -9.12 14.98
CA LEU A 82 9.65 -8.70 16.35
C LEU A 82 10.84 -7.73 16.36
N GLU A 83 11.89 -8.04 15.60
CA GLU A 83 13.05 -7.15 15.46
C GLU A 83 12.64 -5.84 14.77
N LEU A 84 11.76 -5.88 13.75
CA LEU A 84 11.20 -4.69 13.13
C LEU A 84 10.55 -3.75 14.15
N ARG A 85 9.75 -4.28 15.08
CA ARG A 85 9.15 -3.47 16.15
C ARG A 85 10.23 -2.81 17.00
N ASP A 86 11.21 -3.58 17.45
CA ASP A 86 12.24 -3.07 18.34
C ASP A 86 13.07 -1.97 17.64
N GLU A 87 13.41 -2.18 16.37
CA GLU A 87 14.05 -1.17 15.54
C GLU A 87 13.21 0.09 15.34
N ILE A 88 11.89 -0.03 15.16
CA ILE A 88 10.99 1.13 15.10
C ILE A 88 11.06 1.91 16.40
N LEU A 89 10.98 1.24 17.56
CA LEU A 89 11.03 1.91 18.87
C LEU A 89 12.37 2.60 19.11
N ASP A 90 13.48 1.95 18.77
CA ASP A 90 14.81 2.55 18.84
C ASP A 90 14.94 3.76 17.91
N CYS A 91 14.39 3.65 16.69
CA CYS A 91 14.33 4.77 15.76
C CYS A 91 13.50 5.93 16.33
N ARG A 92 12.36 5.69 17.00
CA ARG A 92 11.59 6.77 17.67
C ARG A 92 12.44 7.53 18.68
N MET A 93 13.18 6.81 19.52
CA MET A 93 14.07 7.42 20.51
C MET A 93 15.15 8.26 19.82
N LEU A 94 15.71 7.75 18.73
CA LEU A 94 16.74 8.45 17.97
C LEU A 94 16.21 9.74 17.33
N LEU A 95 15.06 9.67 16.66
CA LEU A 95 14.39 10.83 16.04
C LEU A 95 14.11 11.92 17.08
N SER A 96 13.60 11.53 18.26
CA SER A 96 13.28 12.46 19.36
C SER A 96 14.48 13.26 19.87
N SER A 97 15.70 12.73 19.73
CA SER A 97 16.92 13.34 20.25
C SER A 97 17.70 14.16 19.22
N ARG A 98 17.48 13.91 17.91
CA ARG A 98 18.37 14.41 16.84
C ARG A 98 17.71 15.33 15.83
N LEU A 99 16.39 15.27 15.66
CA LEU A 99 15.72 16.07 14.64
C LEU A 99 14.91 17.21 15.26
N PRO A 100 15.16 18.47 14.84
CA PRO A 100 14.34 19.60 15.25
C PRO A 100 12.98 19.60 14.53
N GLU A 101 12.87 18.95 13.38
CA GLU A 101 11.65 18.84 12.58
C GLU A 101 11.14 17.41 12.49
N LYS A 102 9.81 17.25 12.45
CA LYS A 102 9.19 15.93 12.31
C LYS A 102 9.32 15.41 10.88
N ILE A 103 9.69 14.14 10.76
CA ILE A 103 9.62 13.37 9.51
C ILE A 103 8.14 13.11 9.18
N LYS A 104 7.77 13.27 7.91
CA LYS A 104 6.37 13.17 7.45
C LYS A 104 6.15 12.06 6.43
N THR A 105 7.20 11.63 5.72
CA THR A 105 7.08 10.64 4.66
C THR A 105 7.99 9.43 4.90
N PRO A 106 7.62 8.24 4.39
CA PRO A 106 8.46 7.05 4.51
C PRO A 106 9.82 7.23 3.81
N GLU A 107 9.86 7.99 2.72
CA GLU A 107 11.11 8.32 2.01
C GLU A 107 12.06 9.13 2.89
N GLU A 108 11.57 10.18 3.55
CA GLU A 108 12.38 10.97 4.50
C GLU A 108 12.89 10.10 5.66
N LEU A 109 12.07 9.17 6.16
CA LEU A 109 12.48 8.22 7.19
C LEU A 109 13.58 7.28 6.70
N LEU A 110 13.43 6.74 5.48
CA LEU A 110 14.43 5.87 4.87
C LEU A 110 15.74 6.64 4.61
N GLN A 111 15.68 7.87 4.11
CA GLN A 111 16.84 8.73 3.92
C GLN A 111 17.53 9.02 5.25
N PHE A 112 16.76 9.27 6.32
CA PHE A 112 17.31 9.44 7.67
C PHE A 112 18.09 8.19 8.11
N ILE A 113 17.50 6.99 7.99
CA ILE A 113 18.15 5.72 8.35
C ILE A 113 19.45 5.52 7.55
N VAL A 114 19.40 5.74 6.23
CA VAL A 114 20.58 5.60 5.35
C VAL A 114 21.67 6.63 5.69
N SER A 115 21.29 7.86 6.02
CA SER A 115 22.23 8.93 6.38
C SER A 115 22.89 8.74 7.74
N TYR A 116 22.28 7.95 8.62
CA TYR A 116 22.73 7.76 10.00
C TYR A 116 23.99 6.89 10.12
N GLY A 117 24.22 5.98 9.19
CA GLY A 117 25.52 5.31 9.02
C GLY A 117 25.48 3.79 9.20
N ASP A 118 26.13 3.13 8.22
CA ASP A 118 26.26 1.70 7.92
C ASP A 118 24.98 0.97 7.50
N GLU A 119 25.12 0.06 6.53
CA GLU A 119 24.00 -0.67 5.93
C GLU A 119 23.21 -1.53 6.94
N SER A 120 23.78 -1.71 8.13
CA SER A 120 23.30 -2.56 9.22
C SER A 120 22.46 -1.84 10.28
N VAL A 121 22.20 -0.53 10.16
CA VAL A 121 21.35 0.17 11.14
C VAL A 121 19.88 0.04 10.74
N PHE A 122 19.09 -0.56 11.64
CA PHE A 122 17.68 -0.90 11.45
C PHE A 122 17.41 -1.71 10.15
N PRO A 123 18.05 -2.87 9.96
CA PRO A 123 17.94 -3.65 8.73
C PRO A 123 16.51 -4.08 8.42
N ASN A 124 15.73 -4.48 9.43
CA ASN A 124 14.36 -4.91 9.23
C ASN A 124 13.46 -3.72 8.83
N LEU A 125 13.59 -2.57 9.49
CA LEU A 125 12.87 -1.34 9.17
C LEU A 125 13.25 -0.79 7.79
N ARG A 126 14.53 -0.85 7.43
CA ARG A 126 15.01 -0.45 6.10
C ARG A 126 14.35 -1.31 5.01
N ILE A 127 14.40 -2.63 5.16
CA ILE A 127 13.79 -3.55 4.18
C ILE A 127 12.28 -3.30 4.10
N ALA A 128 11.60 -3.17 5.23
CA ALA A 128 10.16 -2.90 5.29
C ALA A 128 9.78 -1.60 4.57
N LEU A 129 10.57 -0.52 4.74
CA LEU A 129 10.38 0.76 4.05
C LEU A 129 10.78 0.74 2.56
N GLN A 130 11.56 -0.25 2.11
CA GLN A 130 11.94 -0.40 0.71
C GLN A 130 10.97 -1.26 -0.11
N ILE A 131 10.12 -2.03 0.58
CA ILE A 131 9.07 -2.84 -0.07
C ILE A 131 7.88 -1.97 -0.49
N ILE A 132 7.63 -0.89 0.24
CA ILE A 132 6.58 0.10 -0.06
C ILE A 132 6.99 1.03 -1.20
#